data_AF-A0A453P4E2-F1
#
_entry.id   AF-A0A453P4E2-F1
#
_cell.length_a   1.000
_cell.length_b   1.000
_cell.length_c   1.000
_cell.angle_alpha   90.00
_cell.angle_beta   90.00
_cell.angle_gamma   90.00
#
_symmetry.space_group_name_H-M   'P 1'
#
loop_
_entity.id
_entity.type
_entity.pdbx_description
1 polymer ?
#
loop_
_entity_poly.entity_id
_entity_poly.type
_entity_poly.pdbx_seq_one_letter_code
_entity_poly.pdbx_strand_id
1 'polypeptide(L)'
;PREVWSRPTKTPAAPIIPPPHHHCNGLLASRQRRPQISLSPPCAAVVERSKKMAASNLEGVLLGMGNPLLDISAVVDEAFLAKYDVKPNNAILAEDKHLPMYDELSSKENVEYIAGGATQNSIRVAQWMLQTPGATSYMGCIGKDKYGEEMKSAAKAAGVTAHYYEDEAAPTGTCAVCVVGGERSLIANLSAANCYKSEHLKKPENWALVEKAKYIYIAGFFLTVSPESIQLVAEHAAANNKVFLMNLSAPFICEFFRDAQEKVLPYADYIFGNETEARIFSKVRGWETENVEEIALKISQLPLASGKQKRIAVITQGADPVVVAEDGKVKTFPVILLPKEKLVDTNGAGDAFVGGFLSQLVQGKSIEDCVKAGCYAANVIIQQSGCTYPEKPDFN
;
A
#
# COMPACT_ATOMS: atom_id res chain seq x y z
N PRO A 1 15.43 64.31 -31.24
CA PRO A 1 16.54 64.29 -30.25
C PRO A 1 17.47 63.10 -30.56
N ARG A 2 18.44 63.31 -31.47
CA ARG A 2 19.89 63.40 -31.20
C ARG A 2 20.47 62.11 -30.61
N GLU A 3 21.56 61.48 -31.05
CA GLU A 3 22.67 61.72 -31.98
C GLU A 3 23.48 60.37 -31.94
N VAL A 4 23.94 59.73 -33.03
CA VAL A 4 25.18 59.92 -33.82
C VAL A 4 26.20 58.75 -33.66
N TRP A 5 26.44 58.09 -34.81
CA TRP A 5 27.69 57.56 -35.41
C TRP A 5 28.71 56.68 -34.63
N SER A 6 29.01 55.50 -35.19
CA SER A 6 30.25 55.21 -35.98
C SER A 6 30.69 53.71 -35.94
N ARG A 7 30.98 53.14 -37.12
CA ARG A 7 31.87 51.97 -37.36
C ARG A 7 33.34 52.49 -37.41
N PRO A 8 34.46 51.70 -37.31
CA PRO A 8 34.66 50.38 -37.95
C PRO A 8 35.73 49.38 -37.37
N THR A 9 35.80 48.20 -38.02
CA THR A 9 36.98 47.33 -38.35
C THR A 9 37.74 46.45 -37.33
N LYS A 10 37.76 45.14 -37.68
CA LYS A 10 38.89 44.16 -37.83
C LYS A 10 39.67 43.62 -36.59
N THR A 11 39.37 42.36 -36.25
CA THR A 11 40.23 41.14 -36.02
C THR A 11 41.65 41.27 -35.44
N PRO A 12 42.09 40.37 -34.53
CA PRO A 12 42.53 39.02 -34.95
C PRO A 12 42.24 37.83 -34.00
N ALA A 13 42.46 36.65 -34.60
CA ALA A 13 42.30 35.30 -34.08
C ALA A 13 43.14 34.97 -32.82
N ALA A 14 42.66 34.01 -32.03
CA ALA A 14 43.37 33.37 -30.94
C ALA A 14 43.38 31.83 -31.14
N PRO A 15 44.40 31.12 -30.62
CA PRO A 15 44.99 29.97 -31.30
C PRO A 15 44.44 28.60 -30.89
N ILE A 16 44.62 27.66 -31.83
CA ILE A 16 44.39 26.23 -31.76
C ILE A 16 45.45 25.58 -30.86
N ILE A 17 45.02 24.79 -29.87
CA ILE A 17 45.89 23.97 -29.02
C ILE A 17 45.88 22.52 -29.56
N PRO A 18 47.02 21.93 -29.96
CA PRO A 18 47.10 20.54 -30.42
C PRO A 18 47.30 19.56 -29.25
N PRO A 19 46.97 18.26 -29.43
CA PRO A 19 47.16 17.24 -28.41
C PRO A 19 48.60 16.72 -28.43
N PRO A 20 49.19 16.28 -27.31
CA PRO A 20 50.47 15.61 -27.34
C PRO A 20 50.30 14.13 -27.71
N HIS A 21 50.83 13.76 -28.87
CA HIS A 21 51.29 12.40 -29.17
C HIS A 21 52.71 12.23 -28.61
N HIS A 22 52.97 11.14 -27.89
CA HIS A 22 54.30 10.53 -27.91
C HIS A 22 54.27 9.00 -27.82
N HIS A 23 54.67 8.41 -28.96
CA HIS A 23 55.50 7.24 -29.19
C HIS A 23 55.29 5.95 -28.38
N CYS A 24 54.82 4.94 -29.13
CA CYS A 24 55.19 3.54 -28.97
C CYS A 24 56.72 3.35 -29.01
N ASN A 25 57.23 2.54 -28.08
CA ASN A 25 58.39 1.69 -28.31
C ASN A 25 58.03 0.28 -27.85
N GLY A 26 58.10 -0.68 -28.77
CA GLY A 26 57.93 -2.09 -28.48
C GLY A 26 59.20 -2.69 -27.88
N LEU A 27 59.04 -3.54 -26.87
CA LEU A 27 60.04 -4.53 -26.47
C LEU A 27 59.32 -5.75 -25.86
N LEU A 28 59.84 -6.92 -26.24
CA LEU A 28 59.29 -8.25 -26.04
C LEU A 28 59.22 -8.70 -24.57
N ALA A 29 58.18 -9.51 -24.30
CA ALA A 29 58.12 -10.68 -23.41
C ALA A 29 58.78 -10.65 -22.01
N SER A 30 57.96 -10.71 -20.96
CA SER A 30 57.99 -11.83 -20.00
C SER A 30 56.71 -11.87 -19.14
N ARG A 31 56.19 -13.10 -18.93
CA ARG A 31 55.00 -13.39 -18.13
C ARG A 31 55.27 -13.13 -16.63
N GLN A 32 54.48 -12.28 -15.98
CA GLN A 32 54.25 -12.35 -14.54
C GLN A 32 52.74 -12.45 -14.26
N ARG A 33 52.36 -13.54 -13.60
CA ARG A 33 50.98 -13.83 -13.18
C ARG A 33 50.57 -12.84 -12.09
N ARG A 34 49.45 -12.13 -12.27
CA ARG A 34 48.74 -11.48 -11.16
C ARG A 34 48.04 -12.55 -10.32
N PRO A 35 48.08 -12.51 -8.98
CA PRO A 35 47.29 -13.43 -8.17
C PRO A 35 45.80 -13.10 -8.31
N GLN A 36 45.02 -14.13 -8.62
CA GLN A 36 43.58 -14.11 -8.63
C GLN A 36 43.13 -14.04 -7.16
N ILE A 37 42.62 -12.90 -6.72
CA ILE A 37 42.01 -12.76 -5.38
C ILE A 37 40.68 -13.51 -5.44
N SER A 38 40.64 -14.74 -4.91
CA SER A 38 39.38 -15.43 -4.66
C SER A 38 38.70 -14.75 -3.48
N LEU A 39 37.60 -14.05 -3.72
CA LEU A 39 36.71 -13.59 -2.66
C LEU A 39 36.05 -14.82 -2.04
N SER A 40 36.55 -15.25 -0.88
CA SER A 40 35.88 -16.23 -0.05
C SER A 40 34.54 -15.67 0.44
N PRO A 41 33.46 -16.47 0.46
CA PRO A 41 32.16 -16.01 0.91
C PRO A 41 32.23 -15.49 2.36
N PRO A 42 31.45 -14.45 2.71
CA PRO A 42 31.50 -13.88 4.05
C PRO A 42 31.17 -14.94 5.11
N CYS A 43 31.96 -14.95 6.19
CA CYS A 43 31.76 -15.86 7.32
C CYS A 43 30.35 -15.67 7.91
N ALA A 44 29.70 -16.77 8.30
CA ALA A 44 28.32 -16.79 8.80
C ALA A 44 28.04 -15.72 9.87
N ALA A 45 29.00 -15.45 10.76
CA ALA A 45 28.89 -14.43 11.80
C ALA A 45 28.79 -12.99 11.28
N VAL A 46 29.42 -12.66 10.14
CA VAL A 46 29.33 -11.34 9.50
C VAL A 46 27.97 -11.18 8.83
N VAL A 47 27.50 -12.22 8.14
CA VAL A 47 26.16 -12.26 7.53
C VAL A 47 25.09 -12.11 8.60
N GLU A 48 25.24 -12.80 9.73
CA GLU A 48 24.30 -12.77 10.85
C GLU A 48 24.28 -11.41 11.57
N ARG A 49 25.45 -10.74 11.70
CA ARG A 49 25.55 -9.39 12.26
C ARG A 49 24.96 -8.33 11.33
N SER A 50 25.16 -8.46 10.01
CA SER A 50 24.50 -7.61 9.01
C SER A 50 22.99 -7.82 8.97
N LYS A 51 22.50 -9.06 9.09
CA LYS A 51 21.07 -9.38 9.22
C LYS A 51 20.48 -8.78 10.50
N LYS A 52 21.18 -8.84 11.64
CA LYS A 52 20.74 -8.21 12.90
C LYS A 52 20.70 -6.67 12.80
N MET A 53 21.66 -6.02 12.15
CA MET A 53 21.62 -4.56 11.93
C MET A 53 20.56 -4.12 10.91
N ALA A 54 20.28 -4.93 9.89
CA ALA A 54 19.17 -4.70 8.97
C ALA A 54 17.81 -4.86 9.69
N ALA A 55 17.67 -5.90 10.53
CA ALA A 55 16.48 -6.12 11.33
C ALA A 55 16.24 -5.01 12.39
N SER A 56 17.30 -4.48 13.03
CA SER A 56 17.18 -3.36 13.97
C SER A 56 16.73 -2.04 13.32
N ASN A 57 16.88 -1.91 12.00
CA ASN A 57 16.49 -0.69 11.27
C ASN A 57 15.02 -0.70 10.81
N LEU A 58 14.31 -1.82 10.93
CA LEU A 58 12.93 -1.98 10.45
C LEU A 58 11.89 -1.98 11.57
N GLU A 59 12.29 -2.15 12.83
CA GLU A 59 11.34 -2.14 13.95
C GLU A 59 10.50 -0.85 13.96
N GLY A 60 9.17 -0.98 13.92
CA GLY A 60 8.21 0.13 13.87
C GLY A 60 8.33 1.03 12.64
N VAL A 61 8.93 0.58 11.54
CA VAL A 61 9.18 1.40 10.35
C VAL A 61 7.90 1.78 9.59
N LEU A 62 6.88 0.91 9.64
CA LEU A 62 5.62 1.06 8.93
C LEU A 62 4.45 1.10 9.92
N LEU A 63 3.66 2.17 9.88
CA LEU A 63 2.42 2.29 10.64
C LEU A 63 1.22 2.23 9.70
N GLY A 64 0.24 1.37 10.03
CA GLY A 64 -1.08 1.39 9.43
C GLY A 64 -2.14 1.95 10.36
N MET A 65 -3.10 2.69 9.82
CA MET A 65 -4.32 3.06 10.54
C MET A 65 -5.57 2.74 9.70
N GLY A 66 -6.60 2.19 10.32
CA GLY A 66 -7.81 1.84 9.58
C GLY A 66 -8.91 1.22 10.43
N ASN A 67 -9.83 0.56 9.72
CA ASN A 67 -10.98 -0.12 10.30
C ASN A 67 -10.67 -1.61 10.47
N PRO A 68 -10.35 -2.10 11.68
CA PRO A 68 -10.25 -3.52 11.93
C PRO A 68 -11.65 -4.13 11.90
N LEU A 69 -11.87 -5.08 11.00
CA LEU A 69 -13.16 -5.77 10.85
C LEU A 69 -12.92 -7.27 10.94
N LEU A 70 -13.79 -7.99 11.63
CA LEU A 70 -13.83 -9.44 11.52
C LEU A 70 -14.63 -9.82 10.28
N ASP A 71 -13.98 -10.45 9.32
CA ASP A 71 -14.64 -10.98 8.13
C ASP A 71 -15.42 -12.24 8.52
N ILE A 72 -16.71 -12.26 8.18
CA ILE A 72 -17.60 -13.43 8.27
C ILE A 72 -17.81 -13.87 6.83
N SER A 73 -17.16 -14.94 6.42
CA SER A 73 -17.13 -15.38 5.02
C SER A 73 -17.85 -16.69 4.82
N ALA A 74 -18.73 -16.73 3.81
CA ALA A 74 -19.37 -17.97 3.38
C ALA A 74 -19.70 -17.94 1.89
N VAL A 75 -19.75 -19.12 1.28
CA VAL A 75 -20.29 -19.31 -0.07
C VAL A 75 -21.81 -19.17 -0.01
N VAL A 76 -22.35 -18.28 -0.85
CA VAL A 76 -23.79 -18.02 -0.96
C VAL A 76 -24.23 -18.13 -2.43
N ASP A 77 -25.52 -17.94 -2.70
CA ASP A 77 -26.07 -17.88 -4.05
C ASP A 77 -26.50 -16.45 -4.42
N GLU A 78 -26.81 -16.24 -5.70
CA GLU A 78 -27.30 -14.94 -6.20
C GLU A 78 -28.61 -14.52 -5.51
N ALA A 79 -29.43 -15.48 -5.08
CA ALA A 79 -30.69 -15.21 -4.38
C ALA A 79 -30.44 -14.57 -3.01
N PHE A 80 -29.37 -14.99 -2.30
CA PHE A 80 -28.94 -14.37 -1.06
C PHE A 80 -28.51 -12.92 -1.26
N LEU A 81 -27.72 -12.63 -2.30
CA LEU A 81 -27.33 -11.25 -2.63
C LEU A 81 -28.56 -10.39 -2.97
N ALA A 82 -29.47 -10.91 -3.80
CA ALA A 82 -30.68 -10.21 -4.20
C ALA A 82 -31.62 -9.92 -3.01
N LYS A 83 -31.73 -10.85 -2.06
CA LYS A 83 -32.52 -10.67 -0.82
C LYS A 83 -32.12 -9.43 -0.03
N TYR A 84 -30.83 -9.10 -0.04
CA TYR A 84 -30.26 -7.97 0.69
C TYR A 84 -29.90 -6.78 -0.18
N ASP A 85 -30.28 -6.77 -1.46
CA ASP A 85 -29.98 -5.68 -2.41
C ASP A 85 -28.47 -5.42 -2.56
N VAL A 86 -27.68 -6.50 -2.55
CA VAL A 86 -26.23 -6.46 -2.72
C VAL A 86 -25.87 -6.75 -4.17
N LYS A 87 -25.12 -5.84 -4.79
CA LYS A 87 -24.55 -6.07 -6.13
C LYS A 87 -23.36 -7.04 -6.05
N PRO A 88 -23.20 -7.97 -7.00
CA PRO A 88 -22.00 -8.79 -7.12
C PRO A 88 -20.73 -7.94 -7.22
N ASN A 89 -19.62 -8.44 -6.68
CA ASN A 89 -18.28 -7.84 -6.77
C ASN A 89 -18.25 -6.34 -6.36
N ASN A 90 -18.85 -6.03 -5.22
CA ASN A 90 -18.99 -4.65 -4.73
C ASN A 90 -18.67 -4.56 -3.23
N ALA A 91 -18.23 -3.39 -2.78
CA ALA A 91 -18.00 -3.07 -1.38
C ALA A 91 -18.91 -1.93 -0.91
N ILE A 92 -19.71 -2.16 0.12
CA ILE A 92 -20.66 -1.19 0.67
C ILE A 92 -20.58 -1.14 2.21
N LEU A 93 -21.12 -0.07 2.78
CA LEU A 93 -21.40 -0.01 4.21
C LEU A 93 -22.76 -0.64 4.49
N ALA A 94 -22.88 -1.33 5.62
CA ALA A 94 -24.13 -1.92 6.07
C ALA A 94 -25.18 -0.84 6.38
N GLU A 95 -26.44 -1.19 6.15
CA GLU A 95 -27.64 -0.41 6.46
C GLU A 95 -28.54 -1.32 7.31
N ASP A 96 -29.61 -0.80 7.89
CA ASP A 96 -30.52 -1.59 8.74
C ASP A 96 -31.03 -2.86 8.05
N LYS A 97 -31.31 -2.78 6.74
CA LYS A 97 -31.74 -3.93 5.91
C LYS A 97 -30.69 -5.05 5.85
N HIS A 98 -29.41 -4.72 6.01
CA HIS A 98 -28.30 -5.66 5.95
C HIS A 98 -27.99 -6.34 7.29
N LEU A 99 -28.44 -5.79 8.43
CA LEU A 99 -28.07 -6.34 9.74
C LEU A 99 -28.50 -7.81 9.97
N PRO A 100 -29.67 -8.27 9.52
CA PRO A 100 -30.03 -9.70 9.64
C PRO A 100 -29.12 -10.65 8.84
N MET A 101 -28.37 -10.13 7.86
CA MET A 101 -27.47 -10.92 7.02
C MET A 101 -26.36 -11.59 7.83
N TYR A 102 -25.84 -10.92 8.86
CA TYR A 102 -24.69 -11.41 9.63
C TYR A 102 -25.02 -12.68 10.41
N ASP A 103 -26.22 -12.74 10.99
CA ASP A 103 -26.72 -13.93 11.68
C ASP A 103 -27.01 -15.07 10.69
N GLU A 104 -27.63 -14.74 9.54
CA GLU A 104 -27.93 -15.74 8.52
C GLU A 104 -26.64 -16.32 7.90
N LEU A 105 -25.65 -15.49 7.63
CA LEU A 105 -24.35 -15.90 7.12
C LEU A 105 -23.60 -16.76 8.15
N SER A 106 -23.66 -16.39 9.43
CA SER A 106 -23.10 -17.17 10.54
C SER A 106 -23.77 -18.54 10.73
N SER A 107 -24.99 -18.73 10.21
CA SER A 107 -25.70 -20.01 10.24
C SER A 107 -25.39 -20.94 9.07
N LYS A 108 -24.65 -20.46 8.05
CA LYS A 108 -24.25 -21.26 6.89
C LYS A 108 -23.21 -22.31 7.29
N GLU A 109 -23.24 -23.45 6.60
CA GLU A 109 -22.18 -24.46 6.73
C GLU A 109 -20.84 -23.88 6.23
N ASN A 110 -19.75 -24.22 6.92
CA ASN A 110 -18.39 -23.79 6.61
C ASN A 110 -18.19 -22.26 6.60
N VAL A 111 -18.91 -21.52 7.45
CA VAL A 111 -18.60 -20.11 7.70
C VAL A 111 -17.21 -19.96 8.30
N GLU A 112 -16.43 -19.02 7.77
CA GLU A 112 -15.09 -18.70 8.24
C GLU A 112 -15.08 -17.33 8.92
N TYR A 113 -14.36 -17.24 10.03
CA TYR A 113 -14.12 -15.99 10.75
C TYR A 113 -12.65 -15.62 10.60
N ILE A 114 -12.38 -14.48 9.96
CA ILE A 114 -11.02 -14.10 9.57
C ILE A 114 -10.76 -12.67 10.01
N ALA A 115 -9.66 -12.44 10.74
CA ALA A 115 -9.27 -11.10 11.14
C ALA A 115 -8.90 -10.26 9.91
N GLY A 116 -9.77 -9.33 9.53
CA GLY A 116 -9.72 -8.58 8.29
C GLY A 116 -9.54 -7.08 8.49
N GLY A 117 -10.15 -6.31 7.58
CA GLY A 117 -9.98 -4.86 7.46
C GLY A 117 -8.82 -4.49 6.53
N ALA A 118 -9.09 -3.64 5.54
CA ALA A 118 -8.18 -3.39 4.40
C ALA A 118 -6.75 -2.97 4.82
N THR A 119 -6.65 -1.96 5.69
CA THR A 119 -5.33 -1.52 6.19
C THR A 119 -4.67 -2.64 7.01
N GLN A 120 -5.41 -3.32 7.89
CA GLN A 120 -4.86 -4.38 8.73
C GLN A 120 -4.34 -5.56 7.89
N ASN A 121 -5.08 -5.95 6.84
CA ASN A 121 -4.64 -6.95 5.86
C ASN A 121 -3.31 -6.54 5.22
N SER A 122 -3.23 -5.31 4.71
CA SER A 122 -2.00 -4.79 4.08
C SER A 122 -0.81 -4.81 5.04
N ILE A 123 -1.02 -4.41 6.29
CA ILE A 123 0.02 -4.40 7.33
C ILE A 123 0.46 -5.82 7.71
N ARG A 124 -0.48 -6.75 7.87
CA ARG A 124 -0.20 -8.17 8.14
C ARG A 124 0.60 -8.80 6.99
N VAL A 125 0.26 -8.48 5.75
CA VAL A 125 1.01 -8.97 4.57
C VAL A 125 2.40 -8.34 4.49
N ALA A 126 2.54 -7.04 4.75
CA ALA A 126 3.86 -6.41 4.81
C ALA A 126 4.73 -7.05 5.90
N GLN A 127 4.16 -7.31 7.07
CA GLN A 127 4.84 -7.97 8.18
C GLN A 127 5.28 -9.39 7.83
N TRP A 128 4.42 -10.15 7.15
CA TRP A 128 4.72 -11.48 6.62
C TRP A 128 5.85 -11.43 5.58
N MET A 129 5.82 -10.49 4.65
CA MET A 129 6.89 -10.35 3.64
C MET A 129 8.24 -9.94 4.26
N LEU A 130 8.21 -9.14 5.34
CA LEU A 130 9.42 -8.65 6.01
C LEU A 130 10.07 -9.66 6.97
N GLN A 131 9.29 -10.59 7.54
CA GLN A 131 9.74 -11.61 8.52
C GLN A 131 10.56 -11.04 9.70
N THR A 132 10.41 -9.75 10.01
CA THR A 132 11.11 -9.05 11.08
C THR A 132 10.09 -8.64 12.15
N PRO A 133 10.04 -9.33 13.31
CA PRO A 133 9.02 -9.06 14.33
C PRO A 133 8.95 -7.59 14.72
N GLY A 134 7.74 -7.04 14.82
CA GLY A 134 7.51 -5.65 15.19
C GLY A 134 7.96 -4.64 14.14
N ALA A 135 8.28 -5.05 12.91
CA ALA A 135 8.59 -4.11 11.83
C ALA A 135 7.40 -3.20 11.48
N THR A 136 6.20 -3.72 11.69
CA THR A 136 4.96 -3.01 11.41
C THR A 136 4.15 -2.76 12.68
N SER A 137 3.39 -1.67 12.66
CA SER A 137 2.45 -1.29 13.70
C SER A 137 1.07 -1.01 13.12
N TYR A 138 0.02 -1.17 13.92
CA TYR A 138 -1.35 -0.93 13.50
C TYR A 138 -2.16 -0.20 14.57
N MET A 139 -3.03 0.73 14.16
CA MET A 139 -4.05 1.33 15.01
C MET A 139 -5.43 1.25 14.37
N GLY A 140 -6.44 1.03 15.21
CA GLY A 140 -7.85 0.99 14.83
C GLY A 140 -8.72 0.86 16.08
N CYS A 141 -10.04 0.76 15.93
CA CYS A 141 -10.95 0.61 17.05
C CYS A 141 -11.71 -0.73 16.98
N ILE A 142 -11.72 -1.47 18.09
CA ILE A 142 -12.42 -2.73 18.29
C ILE A 142 -13.35 -2.62 19.50
N GLY A 143 -14.31 -3.53 19.62
CA GLY A 143 -15.11 -3.66 20.84
C GLY A 143 -14.41 -4.53 21.87
N LYS A 144 -14.83 -4.42 23.13
CA LYS A 144 -14.43 -5.36 24.20
C LYS A 144 -15.24 -6.66 24.15
N ASP A 145 -14.98 -7.45 23.12
CA ASP A 145 -15.67 -8.70 22.88
C ASP A 145 -14.74 -9.79 22.30
N LYS A 146 -15.30 -10.98 22.09
CA LYS A 146 -14.57 -12.13 21.52
C LYS A 146 -13.95 -11.83 20.15
N TYR A 147 -14.57 -10.95 19.35
CA TYR A 147 -14.07 -10.60 18.03
C TYR A 147 -12.91 -9.62 18.15
N GLY A 148 -12.95 -8.69 19.11
CA GLY A 148 -11.83 -7.82 19.43
C GLY A 148 -10.61 -8.62 19.92
N GLU A 149 -10.82 -9.65 20.75
CA GLU A 149 -9.75 -10.56 21.17
C GLU A 149 -9.18 -11.38 20.00
N GLU A 150 -10.01 -11.81 19.06
CA GLU A 150 -9.56 -12.48 17.83
C GLU A 150 -8.68 -11.53 16.98
N MET A 151 -9.10 -10.27 16.81
CA MET A 151 -8.30 -9.26 16.10
C MET A 151 -6.93 -9.05 16.75
N LYS A 152 -6.89 -8.93 18.08
CA LYS A 152 -5.65 -8.82 18.86
C LYS A 152 -4.75 -10.05 18.70
N SER A 153 -5.34 -11.24 18.77
CA SER A 153 -4.63 -12.51 18.64
C SER A 153 -4.01 -12.68 17.25
N ALA A 154 -4.78 -12.37 16.19
CA ALA A 154 -4.30 -12.45 14.81
C ALA A 154 -3.19 -11.45 14.50
N ALA A 155 -3.29 -10.20 14.98
CA ALA A 155 -2.23 -9.21 14.82
C ALA A 155 -0.94 -9.64 15.53
N LYS A 156 -1.07 -10.15 16.76
CA LYS A 156 0.07 -10.66 17.53
C LYS A 156 0.71 -11.88 16.87
N ALA A 157 -0.09 -12.83 16.37
CA ALA A 157 0.39 -14.01 15.66
C ALA A 157 1.14 -13.63 14.36
N ALA A 158 0.68 -12.58 13.68
CA ALA A 158 1.38 -12.03 12.52
C ALA A 158 2.66 -11.25 12.88
N GLY A 159 2.91 -10.95 14.16
CA GLY A 159 4.07 -10.17 14.62
C GLY A 159 3.91 -8.65 14.46
N VAL A 160 2.66 -8.17 14.33
CA VAL A 160 2.31 -6.75 14.21
C VAL A 160 2.19 -6.12 15.61
N THR A 161 2.75 -4.91 15.78
CA THR A 161 2.56 -4.11 17.01
C THR A 161 1.23 -3.36 16.93
N ALA A 162 0.14 -3.96 17.42
CA ALA A 162 -1.19 -3.38 17.35
C ALA A 162 -1.58 -2.60 18.62
N HIS A 163 -2.00 -1.35 18.44
CA HIS A 163 -2.49 -0.45 19.50
C HIS A 163 -3.97 -0.11 19.21
N TYR A 164 -4.86 -1.04 19.52
CA TYR A 164 -6.29 -0.84 19.33
C TYR A 164 -6.85 0.13 20.39
N TYR A 165 -7.77 1.00 19.96
CA TYR A 165 -8.74 1.60 20.87
C TYR A 165 -9.81 0.56 21.15
N GLU A 166 -10.11 0.31 22.42
CA GLU A 166 -11.17 -0.62 22.83
C GLU A 166 -12.39 0.20 23.27
N ASP A 167 -13.44 0.17 22.46
CA ASP A 167 -14.72 0.77 22.80
C ASP A 167 -15.50 -0.15 23.76
N GLU A 168 -16.07 0.44 24.81
CA GLU A 168 -16.78 -0.30 25.87
C GLU A 168 -18.23 -0.62 25.49
N ALA A 169 -18.81 0.11 24.52
CA ALA A 169 -20.24 0.08 24.22
C ALA A 169 -20.54 -0.59 22.88
N ALA A 170 -19.75 -0.29 21.84
CA ALA A 170 -19.95 -0.84 20.51
C ALA A 170 -19.23 -2.19 20.35
N PRO A 171 -19.87 -3.21 19.74
CA PRO A 171 -19.19 -4.46 19.42
C PRO A 171 -18.18 -4.25 18.29
N THR A 172 -17.18 -5.11 18.19
CA THR A 172 -16.18 -5.11 17.10
C THR A 172 -16.86 -5.14 15.74
N GLY A 173 -16.35 -4.32 14.82
CA GLY A 173 -16.87 -4.26 13.45
C GLY A 173 -16.73 -5.59 12.73
N THR A 174 -17.66 -5.85 11.81
CA THR A 174 -17.71 -7.08 11.01
C THR A 174 -17.86 -6.75 9.54
N CYS A 175 -17.36 -7.63 8.68
CA CYS A 175 -17.59 -7.56 7.23
C CYS A 175 -18.25 -8.86 6.79
N ALA A 176 -19.48 -8.79 6.27
CA ALA A 176 -20.08 -9.94 5.62
C ALA A 176 -19.43 -10.12 4.24
N VAL A 177 -18.80 -11.27 4.04
CA VAL A 177 -18.07 -11.61 2.82
C VAL A 177 -18.80 -12.72 2.08
N CYS A 178 -19.68 -12.30 1.18
CA CYS A 178 -20.55 -13.19 0.41
C CYS A 178 -19.82 -13.65 -0.86
N VAL A 179 -19.49 -14.95 -0.95
CA VAL A 179 -18.78 -15.52 -2.10
C VAL A 179 -19.77 -16.13 -3.09
N VAL A 180 -19.78 -15.67 -4.34
CA VAL A 180 -20.58 -16.23 -5.44
C VAL A 180 -19.66 -16.44 -6.65
N GLY A 181 -19.46 -17.69 -7.07
CA GLY A 181 -18.64 -18.01 -8.25
C GLY A 181 -17.17 -17.57 -8.16
N GLY A 182 -16.64 -17.40 -6.95
CA GLY A 182 -15.27 -16.89 -6.70
C GLY A 182 -15.16 -15.36 -6.63
N GLU A 183 -16.23 -14.64 -6.91
CA GLU A 183 -16.33 -13.20 -6.66
C GLU A 183 -16.90 -12.93 -5.27
N ARG A 184 -16.50 -11.82 -4.64
CA ARG A 184 -16.92 -11.45 -3.30
C ARG A 184 -17.63 -10.11 -3.28
N SER A 185 -18.78 -10.08 -2.61
CA SER A 185 -19.45 -8.86 -2.22
C SER A 185 -19.22 -8.61 -0.72
N LEU A 186 -18.75 -7.40 -0.41
CA LEU A 186 -18.31 -6.98 0.92
C LEU A 186 -19.33 -5.99 1.50
N ILE A 187 -19.89 -6.33 2.65
CA ILE A 187 -20.82 -5.46 3.38
C ILE A 187 -20.21 -5.21 4.75
N ALA A 188 -19.74 -4.00 4.99
CA ALA A 188 -19.03 -3.65 6.22
C ALA A 188 -19.98 -3.01 7.25
N ASN A 189 -20.18 -3.69 8.38
CA ASN A 189 -20.76 -3.11 9.59
C ASN A 189 -19.63 -2.63 10.51
N LEU A 190 -19.29 -1.34 10.39
CA LEU A 190 -18.11 -0.79 11.06
C LEU A 190 -18.21 -0.83 12.58
N SER A 191 -19.40 -0.64 13.16
CA SER A 191 -19.63 -0.72 14.62
C SER A 191 -18.53 -0.01 15.43
N ALA A 192 -17.78 -0.69 16.30
CA ALA A 192 -16.69 -0.09 17.08
C ALA A 192 -15.62 0.59 16.21
N ALA A 193 -15.37 0.16 14.98
CA ALA A 193 -14.41 0.84 14.11
C ALA A 193 -14.82 2.31 13.87
N ASN A 194 -16.12 2.63 13.77
CA ASN A 194 -16.63 4.00 13.66
C ASN A 194 -16.41 4.84 14.92
N CYS A 195 -16.10 4.20 16.06
CA CYS A 195 -15.91 4.87 17.34
C CYS A 195 -14.45 5.33 17.56
N TYR A 196 -13.55 5.17 16.57
CA TYR A 196 -12.16 5.63 16.71
C TYR A 196 -12.07 7.12 17.01
N LYS A 197 -11.30 7.46 18.05
CA LYS A 197 -11.15 8.82 18.59
C LYS A 197 -9.73 9.34 18.40
N SER A 198 -9.59 10.59 17.94
CA SER A 198 -8.26 11.19 17.75
C SER A 198 -7.51 11.38 19.09
N GLU A 199 -8.23 11.41 20.21
CA GLU A 199 -7.65 11.38 21.56
C GLU A 199 -6.85 10.11 21.81
N HIS A 200 -7.27 8.96 21.27
CA HIS A 200 -6.49 7.73 21.37
C HIS A 200 -5.17 7.87 20.62
N LEU A 201 -5.19 8.41 19.40
CA LEU A 201 -3.99 8.69 18.61
C LEU A 201 -3.01 9.63 19.34
N LYS A 202 -3.54 10.67 20.00
CA LYS A 202 -2.76 11.72 20.69
C LYS A 202 -2.11 11.26 22.01
N LYS A 203 -2.47 10.08 22.54
CA LYS A 203 -1.81 9.54 23.75
C LYS A 203 -0.32 9.32 23.49
N PRO A 204 0.59 9.67 24.43
CA PRO A 204 2.04 9.58 24.21
C PRO A 204 2.52 8.22 23.69
N GLU A 205 2.01 7.12 24.25
CA GLU A 205 2.36 5.75 23.86
C GLU A 205 1.92 5.37 22.45
N ASN A 206 0.85 5.99 21.94
CA ASN A 206 0.36 5.77 20.58
C ASN A 206 1.05 6.72 19.60
N TRP A 207 1.17 7.99 19.96
CA TRP A 207 1.88 8.98 19.15
C TRP A 207 3.36 8.59 18.92
N ALA A 208 3.99 7.92 19.89
CA ALA A 208 5.32 7.34 19.73
C ALA A 208 5.44 6.40 18.51
N LEU A 209 4.36 5.70 18.11
CA LEU A 209 4.36 4.88 16.89
C LEU A 209 4.38 5.75 15.62
N VAL A 210 3.67 6.89 15.62
CA VAL A 210 3.70 7.87 14.52
C VAL A 210 5.09 8.48 14.37
N GLU A 211 5.72 8.83 15.50
CA GLU A 211 7.07 9.39 15.53
C GLU A 211 8.13 8.38 15.08
N LYS A 212 7.99 7.11 15.47
CA LYS A 212 8.90 6.03 15.09
C LYS A 212 8.78 5.64 13.61
N ALA A 213 7.56 5.64 13.07
CA ALA A 213 7.31 5.24 11.68
C ALA A 213 8.02 6.15 10.67
N LYS A 214 8.56 5.56 9.60
CA LYS A 214 9.06 6.30 8.42
C LYS A 214 8.04 6.31 7.29
N TYR A 215 7.15 5.31 7.28
CA TYR A 215 6.08 5.14 6.30
C TYR A 215 4.76 4.99 7.05
N ILE A 216 3.74 5.71 6.61
CA ILE A 216 2.40 5.66 7.19
C ILE A 216 1.42 5.32 6.07
N TYR A 217 0.71 4.21 6.18
CA TYR A 217 -0.28 3.76 5.21
C TYR A 217 -1.70 3.78 5.80
N ILE A 218 -2.64 4.39 5.07
CA ILE A 218 -4.04 4.46 5.46
C ILE A 218 -4.93 4.14 4.26
N ALA A 219 -5.80 3.13 4.37
CA ALA A 219 -6.84 2.90 3.38
C ALA A 219 -7.90 4.02 3.41
N GLY A 220 -8.43 4.41 2.26
CA GLY A 220 -9.45 5.44 2.11
C GLY A 220 -10.72 5.17 2.93
N PHE A 221 -11.02 3.91 3.28
CA PHE A 221 -12.10 3.56 4.20
C PHE A 221 -12.03 4.29 5.56
N PHE A 222 -10.84 4.67 6.03
CA PHE A 222 -10.72 5.37 7.30
C PHE A 222 -11.19 6.84 7.24
N LEU A 223 -11.41 7.38 6.03
CA LEU A 223 -12.06 8.69 5.81
C LEU A 223 -13.52 8.69 6.29
N THR A 224 -14.17 7.52 6.41
CA THR A 224 -15.54 7.44 6.94
C THR A 224 -15.60 7.53 8.46
N VAL A 225 -14.44 7.42 9.13
CA VAL A 225 -14.34 7.27 10.58
C VAL A 225 -13.65 8.48 11.21
N SER A 226 -12.41 8.74 10.82
CA SER A 226 -11.61 9.79 11.47
C SER A 226 -10.73 10.56 10.48
N PRO A 227 -11.32 11.38 9.59
CA PRO A 227 -10.57 12.34 8.76
C PRO A 227 -9.61 13.22 9.57
N GLU A 228 -9.98 13.59 10.79
CA GLU A 228 -9.11 14.36 11.70
C GLU A 228 -7.81 13.60 12.02
N SER A 229 -7.91 12.32 12.39
CA SER A 229 -6.73 11.49 12.69
C SER A 229 -5.82 11.34 11.47
N ILE A 230 -6.42 11.18 10.28
CA ILE A 230 -5.68 11.11 9.02
C ILE A 230 -4.94 12.43 8.76
N GLN A 231 -5.63 13.56 8.92
CA GLN A 231 -5.05 14.88 8.72
C GLN A 231 -3.85 15.11 9.65
N LEU A 232 -3.98 14.78 10.94
CA LEU A 232 -2.91 14.93 11.93
C LEU A 232 -1.64 14.15 11.56
N VAL A 233 -1.78 12.88 11.15
CA VAL A 233 -0.60 12.07 10.79
C VAL A 233 -0.03 12.47 9.43
N ALA A 234 -0.86 12.90 8.49
CA ALA A 234 -0.44 13.35 7.17
C ALA A 234 0.37 14.67 7.24
N GLU A 235 -0.10 15.63 8.04
CA GLU A 235 0.64 16.87 8.32
C GLU A 235 1.95 16.58 9.06
N HIS A 236 1.91 15.71 10.07
CA HIS A 236 3.13 15.29 10.77
C HIS A 236 4.13 14.63 9.81
N ALA A 237 3.67 13.78 8.90
CA ALA A 237 4.52 13.12 7.91
C ALA A 237 5.21 14.14 6.99
N ALA A 238 4.45 15.08 6.43
CA ALA A 238 4.99 16.13 5.57
C ALA A 238 6.02 17.01 6.31
N ALA A 239 5.71 17.42 7.54
CA ALA A 239 6.60 18.25 8.36
C ALA A 239 7.90 17.52 8.76
N ASN A 240 7.84 16.20 8.97
CA ASN A 240 8.96 15.40 9.50
C ASN A 240 9.63 14.48 8.48
N ASN A 241 9.42 14.73 7.17
CA ASN A 241 10.07 13.98 6.10
C ASN A 241 9.79 12.46 6.14
N LYS A 242 8.56 12.10 6.47
CA LYS A 242 8.05 10.72 6.41
C LYS A 242 7.24 10.56 5.13
N VAL A 243 7.05 9.32 4.70
CA VAL A 243 6.26 8.98 3.51
C VAL A 243 4.83 8.64 3.93
N PHE A 244 3.85 9.35 3.39
CA PHE A 244 2.44 9.08 3.62
C PHE A 244 1.81 8.43 2.38
N LEU A 245 1.12 7.31 2.58
CA LEU A 245 0.56 6.48 1.52
C LEU A 245 -0.94 6.28 1.76
N MET A 246 -1.74 6.40 0.70
CA MET A 246 -3.19 6.23 0.79
C MET A 246 -3.73 5.33 -0.31
N ASN A 247 -4.82 4.62 -0.03
CA ASN A 247 -5.58 3.86 -1.04
C ASN A 247 -6.90 4.57 -1.36
N LEU A 248 -7.35 4.54 -2.62
CA LEU A 248 -8.69 5.00 -3.02
C LEU A 248 -9.80 4.12 -2.42
N SER A 249 -9.50 2.84 -2.22
CA SER A 249 -10.25 1.82 -1.46
C SER A 249 -11.60 1.38 -2.02
N ALA A 250 -12.47 2.29 -2.47
CA ALA A 250 -13.74 1.92 -3.09
C ALA A 250 -14.36 3.09 -3.86
N PRO A 251 -15.21 2.82 -4.88
CA PRO A 251 -16.00 3.83 -5.58
C PRO A 251 -16.73 4.80 -4.65
N PHE A 252 -17.40 4.28 -3.61
CA PHE A 252 -18.20 5.10 -2.71
C PHE A 252 -17.35 6.09 -1.90
N ILE A 253 -16.06 5.81 -1.67
CA ILE A 253 -15.14 6.76 -1.02
C ILE A 253 -14.89 7.95 -1.94
N CYS A 254 -14.61 7.68 -3.22
CA CYS A 254 -14.42 8.72 -4.23
C CYS A 254 -15.69 9.55 -4.47
N GLU A 255 -16.88 8.94 -4.39
CA GLU A 255 -18.16 9.61 -4.64
C GLU A 255 -18.65 10.42 -3.43
N PHE A 256 -18.69 9.81 -2.24
CA PHE A 256 -19.36 10.40 -1.07
C PHE A 256 -18.42 11.03 -0.04
N PHE A 257 -17.13 10.67 -0.06
CA PHE A 257 -16.13 11.19 0.88
C PHE A 257 -15.07 12.05 0.20
N ARG A 258 -15.39 12.57 -0.99
CA ARG A 258 -14.50 13.42 -1.80
C ARG A 258 -13.92 14.59 -0.99
N ASP A 259 -14.73 15.34 -0.26
CA ASP A 259 -14.27 16.52 0.47
C ASP A 259 -13.24 16.17 1.56
N ALA A 260 -13.39 15.02 2.22
CA ALA A 260 -12.40 14.52 3.16
C ALA A 260 -11.14 14.04 2.43
N GLN A 261 -11.31 13.35 1.30
CA GLN A 261 -10.21 12.86 0.47
C GLN A 261 -9.35 14.03 -0.07
N GLU A 262 -9.97 15.11 -0.57
CA GLU A 262 -9.29 16.29 -1.13
C GLU A 262 -8.43 17.03 -0.12
N LYS A 263 -8.77 16.97 1.18
CA LYS A 263 -7.95 17.58 2.25
C LYS A 263 -6.67 16.80 2.52
N VAL A 264 -6.73 15.48 2.38
CA VAL A 264 -5.63 14.56 2.69
C VAL A 264 -4.73 14.31 1.49
N LEU A 265 -5.30 14.30 0.28
CA LEU A 265 -4.56 14.03 -0.97
C LEU A 265 -3.28 14.86 -1.12
N PRO A 266 -3.24 16.16 -0.80
CA PRO A 266 -2.01 16.95 -0.85
C PRO A 266 -0.84 16.37 -0.05
N TYR A 267 -1.07 15.47 0.89
CA TYR A 267 -0.03 14.86 1.72
C TYR A 267 0.38 13.46 1.25
N ALA A 268 -0.40 12.81 0.38
CA ALA A 268 -0.14 11.45 -0.08
C ALA A 268 0.99 11.40 -1.11
N ASP A 269 2.13 10.86 -0.71
CA ASP A 269 3.27 10.58 -1.58
C ASP A 269 2.96 9.44 -2.56
N TYR A 270 2.18 8.46 -2.11
CA TYR A 270 1.73 7.32 -2.91
C TYR A 270 0.21 7.21 -2.85
N ILE A 271 -0.40 6.98 -4.02
CA ILE A 271 -1.82 6.66 -4.13
C ILE A 271 -1.99 5.31 -4.81
N PHE A 272 -2.61 4.39 -4.08
CA PHE A 272 -3.01 3.09 -4.60
C PHE A 272 -4.48 3.09 -5.00
N GLY A 273 -4.84 2.25 -5.97
CA GLY A 273 -6.22 1.91 -6.27
C GLY A 273 -6.32 0.80 -7.31
N ASN A 274 -7.54 0.43 -7.66
CA ASN A 274 -7.83 -0.39 -8.84
C ASN A 274 -8.43 0.43 -9.99
N GLU A 275 -8.63 -0.19 -11.14
CA GLU A 275 -9.18 0.42 -12.34
C GLU A 275 -10.57 1.01 -12.13
N THR A 276 -11.41 0.38 -11.30
CA THR A 276 -12.77 0.83 -11.02
C THR A 276 -12.73 2.10 -10.19
N GLU A 277 -11.96 2.10 -9.11
CA GLU A 277 -11.72 3.26 -8.26
C GLU A 277 -11.09 4.42 -9.04
N ALA A 278 -10.11 4.15 -9.90
CA ALA A 278 -9.46 5.15 -10.73
C ALA A 278 -10.45 5.82 -11.70
N ARG A 279 -11.30 5.04 -12.36
CA ARG A 279 -12.34 5.57 -13.28
C ARG A 279 -13.36 6.42 -12.53
N ILE A 280 -13.80 5.98 -11.35
CA ILE A 280 -14.72 6.74 -10.52
C ILE A 280 -14.06 8.03 -10.02
N PHE A 281 -12.80 7.97 -9.57
CA PHE A 281 -12.01 9.14 -9.17
C PHE A 281 -11.85 10.15 -10.31
N SER A 282 -11.65 9.67 -11.54
CA SER A 282 -11.61 10.50 -12.76
C SER A 282 -12.96 11.20 -13.00
N LYS A 283 -14.05 10.41 -12.97
CA LYS A 283 -15.42 10.88 -13.20
C LYS A 283 -15.85 11.97 -12.22
N VAL A 284 -15.65 11.77 -10.91
CA VAL A 284 -16.07 12.76 -9.89
C VAL A 284 -15.26 14.06 -9.93
N ARG A 285 -14.10 14.04 -10.59
CA ARG A 285 -13.25 15.22 -10.85
C ARG A 285 -13.52 15.88 -12.21
N GLY A 286 -14.41 15.32 -13.02
CA GLY A 286 -14.64 15.80 -14.38
C GLY A 286 -13.42 15.66 -15.28
N TRP A 287 -12.54 14.69 -14.99
CA TRP A 287 -11.48 14.33 -15.92
C TRP A 287 -12.15 13.48 -17.01
N GLU A 288 -12.28 14.03 -18.21
CA GLU A 288 -12.97 13.43 -19.36
C GLU A 288 -12.19 12.25 -19.96
N THR A 289 -11.75 11.30 -19.12
CA THR A 289 -10.98 10.12 -19.50
C THR A 289 -11.34 8.94 -18.60
N GLU A 290 -11.42 7.77 -19.21
CA GLU A 290 -11.49 6.49 -18.50
C GLU A 290 -10.21 5.65 -18.71
N ASN A 291 -9.21 6.20 -19.40
CA ASN A 291 -7.95 5.52 -19.64
C ASN A 291 -7.12 5.48 -18.34
N VAL A 292 -6.84 4.28 -17.83
CA VAL A 292 -6.18 4.10 -16.53
C VAL A 292 -4.77 4.70 -16.49
N GLU A 293 -4.02 4.64 -17.59
CA GLU A 293 -2.68 5.25 -17.70
C GLU A 293 -2.76 6.78 -17.62
N GLU A 294 -3.70 7.39 -18.32
CA GLU A 294 -3.93 8.84 -18.27
C GLU A 294 -4.41 9.28 -16.88
N ILE A 295 -5.31 8.52 -16.27
CA ILE A 295 -5.80 8.78 -14.91
C ILE A 295 -4.65 8.71 -13.92
N ALA A 296 -3.83 7.65 -13.95
CA ALA A 296 -2.66 7.51 -13.08
C ALA A 296 -1.69 8.68 -13.26
N LEU A 297 -1.44 9.10 -14.50
CA LEU A 297 -0.62 10.28 -14.80
C LEU A 297 -1.20 11.55 -14.17
N LYS A 298 -2.50 11.81 -14.33
CA LYS A 298 -3.17 12.97 -13.69
C LYS A 298 -3.11 12.91 -12.17
N ILE A 299 -3.29 11.72 -11.56
CA ILE A 299 -3.14 11.52 -10.12
C ILE A 299 -1.72 11.89 -9.67
N SER A 300 -0.68 11.43 -10.38
CA SER A 300 0.73 11.71 -10.05
C SER A 300 1.11 13.21 -10.14
N GLN A 301 0.33 14.00 -10.87
CA GLN A 301 0.56 15.43 -11.11
C GLN A 301 -0.21 16.35 -10.15
N LEU A 302 -1.13 15.79 -9.36
CA LEU A 302 -1.84 16.55 -8.33
C LEU A 302 -0.85 17.17 -7.32
N PRO A 303 -1.15 18.34 -6.74
CA PRO A 303 -0.24 19.03 -5.82
C PRO A 303 0.14 18.18 -4.62
N LEU A 304 1.41 18.26 -4.20
CA LEU A 304 1.94 17.61 -3.00
C LEU A 304 2.53 18.67 -2.06
N ALA A 305 2.00 18.76 -0.85
CA ALA A 305 2.33 19.74 0.18
C ALA A 305 3.79 19.66 0.63
N SER A 306 4.38 18.45 0.63
CA SER A 306 5.80 18.30 0.98
C SER A 306 6.71 18.98 -0.05
N GLY A 307 6.32 19.00 -1.34
CA GLY A 307 7.11 19.54 -2.45
C GLY A 307 8.46 18.84 -2.69
N LYS A 308 8.79 17.80 -1.91
CA LYS A 308 10.11 17.15 -1.87
C LYS A 308 10.28 16.07 -2.92
N GLN A 309 9.20 15.37 -3.22
CA GLN A 309 9.15 14.33 -4.24
C GLN A 309 7.89 14.50 -5.09
N LYS A 310 7.87 13.86 -6.25
CA LYS A 310 6.65 13.75 -7.04
C LYS A 310 5.81 12.61 -6.49
N ARG A 311 4.49 12.78 -6.52
CA ARG A 311 3.55 11.73 -6.15
C ARG A 311 3.69 10.55 -7.11
N ILE A 312 3.52 9.35 -6.59
CA ILE A 312 3.44 8.11 -7.37
C ILE A 312 2.02 7.57 -7.30
N ALA A 313 1.42 7.29 -8.45
CA ALA A 313 0.14 6.59 -8.55
C ALA A 313 0.37 5.14 -8.98
N VAL A 314 -0.24 4.19 -8.29
CA VAL A 314 -0.13 2.75 -8.57
C VAL A 314 -1.54 2.17 -8.69
N ILE A 315 -1.94 1.82 -9.92
CA ILE A 315 -3.28 1.33 -10.24
C ILE A 315 -3.21 -0.13 -10.68
N THR A 316 -3.86 -1.01 -9.92
CA THR A 316 -4.01 -2.43 -10.26
C THR A 316 -5.18 -2.63 -11.22
N GLN A 317 -5.17 -3.73 -11.98
CA GLN A 317 -6.18 -4.00 -13.03
C GLN A 317 -6.57 -5.49 -13.08
N GLY A 318 -6.71 -6.13 -11.91
CA GLY A 318 -6.96 -7.58 -11.84
C GLY A 318 -5.86 -8.40 -12.53
N ALA A 319 -6.20 -9.06 -13.64
CA ALA A 319 -5.27 -9.86 -14.44
C ALA A 319 -4.45 -9.04 -15.46
N ASP A 320 -4.80 -7.78 -15.67
CA ASP A 320 -4.07 -6.87 -16.56
C ASP A 320 -2.85 -6.25 -15.85
N PRO A 321 -1.88 -5.71 -16.61
CA PRO A 321 -0.69 -5.10 -16.03
C PRO A 321 -0.99 -3.98 -15.02
N VAL A 322 -0.21 -3.91 -13.94
CA VAL A 322 -0.24 -2.80 -12.98
C VAL A 322 0.31 -1.55 -13.66
N VAL A 323 -0.42 -0.44 -13.55
CA VAL A 323 -0.05 0.87 -14.09
C VAL A 323 0.61 1.68 -12.98
N VAL A 324 1.80 2.21 -13.24
CA VAL A 324 2.51 3.11 -12.32
C VAL A 324 2.81 4.42 -13.03
N ALA A 325 2.39 5.53 -12.44
CA ALA A 325 2.76 6.86 -12.89
C ALA A 325 3.70 7.54 -11.88
N GLU A 326 4.87 7.94 -12.35
CA GLU A 326 5.91 8.61 -11.59
C GLU A 326 6.66 9.58 -12.51
N ASP A 327 7.00 10.77 -12.01
CA ASP A 327 7.82 11.75 -12.75
C ASP A 327 7.27 12.13 -14.14
N GLY A 328 5.94 12.20 -14.25
CA GLY A 328 5.27 12.53 -15.52
C GLY A 328 5.34 11.42 -16.58
N LYS A 329 5.73 10.20 -16.19
CA LYS A 329 5.82 9.03 -17.06
C LYS A 329 4.93 7.92 -16.52
N VAL A 330 4.44 7.10 -17.43
CA VAL A 330 3.68 5.88 -17.11
C VAL A 330 4.52 4.67 -17.47
N LYS A 331 4.52 3.66 -16.59
CA LYS A 331 5.08 2.33 -16.82
C LYS A 331 4.01 1.30 -16.50
N THR A 332 4.02 0.19 -17.21
CA THR A 332 3.17 -0.96 -16.93
C THR A 332 4.02 -2.16 -16.53
N PHE A 333 3.51 -2.96 -15.59
CA PHE A 333 4.19 -4.14 -15.06
C PHE A 333 3.26 -5.35 -15.17
N PRO A 334 3.67 -6.43 -15.86
CA PRO A 334 2.84 -7.61 -15.97
C PRO A 334 2.61 -8.23 -14.58
N VAL A 335 1.42 -8.82 -14.40
CA VAL A 335 1.10 -9.60 -13.21
C VAL A 335 1.49 -11.06 -13.39
N ILE A 336 1.55 -11.81 -12.29
CA ILE A 336 1.73 -13.26 -12.32
C ILE A 336 0.37 -13.90 -12.61
N LEU A 337 0.17 -14.36 -13.85
CA LEU A 337 -1.07 -15.01 -14.26
C LEU A 337 -1.27 -16.33 -13.52
N LEU A 338 -2.51 -16.57 -13.09
CA LEU A 338 -2.91 -17.77 -12.40
C LEU A 338 -4.01 -18.48 -13.19
N PRO A 339 -3.93 -19.81 -13.41
CA PRO A 339 -5.04 -20.59 -13.94
C PRO A 339 -6.29 -20.44 -13.06
N LYS A 340 -7.48 -20.37 -13.66
CA LYS A 340 -8.74 -20.15 -12.93
C LYS A 340 -8.99 -21.23 -11.87
N GLU A 341 -8.51 -22.44 -12.09
CA GLU A 341 -8.69 -23.58 -11.18
C GLU A 341 -7.88 -23.45 -9.88
N LYS A 342 -6.86 -22.58 -9.87
CA LYS A 342 -6.10 -22.26 -8.66
C LYS A 342 -6.63 -21.02 -7.93
N LEU A 343 -7.55 -20.29 -8.55
CA LEU A 343 -8.16 -19.11 -7.94
C LEU A 343 -9.18 -19.58 -6.90
N VAL A 344 -8.87 -19.37 -5.63
CA VAL A 344 -9.74 -19.75 -4.51
C VAL A 344 -10.55 -18.54 -4.06
N ASP A 345 -9.89 -17.39 -3.96
CA ASP A 345 -10.48 -16.16 -3.44
C ASP A 345 -9.86 -14.93 -4.10
N THR A 346 -10.64 -13.92 -4.48
CA THR A 346 -10.10 -12.63 -4.94
C THR A 346 -10.05 -11.56 -3.84
N ASN A 347 -10.66 -11.80 -2.67
CA ASN A 347 -10.68 -10.85 -1.57
C ASN A 347 -9.30 -10.66 -0.95
N GLY A 348 -9.02 -9.41 -0.59
CA GLY A 348 -7.72 -9.01 -0.08
C GLY A 348 -6.61 -9.01 -1.14
N ALA A 349 -6.86 -9.28 -2.43
CA ALA A 349 -5.82 -9.20 -3.46
C ALA A 349 -5.19 -7.79 -3.55
N GLY A 350 -6.01 -6.75 -3.46
CA GLY A 350 -5.55 -5.36 -3.40
C GLY A 350 -4.74 -5.05 -2.13
N ASP A 351 -5.24 -5.51 -0.96
CA ASP A 351 -4.54 -5.35 0.31
C ASP A 351 -3.19 -6.09 0.32
N ALA A 352 -3.19 -7.29 -0.25
CA ALA A 352 -2.01 -8.13 -0.44
C ALA A 352 -0.97 -7.46 -1.33
N PHE A 353 -1.44 -6.91 -2.46
CA PHE A 353 -0.60 -6.13 -3.36
C PHE A 353 0.06 -4.97 -2.63
N VAL A 354 -0.72 -4.19 -1.88
CA VAL A 354 -0.20 -3.07 -1.10
C VAL A 354 0.79 -3.56 -0.04
N GLY A 355 0.46 -4.61 0.71
CA GLY A 355 1.38 -5.17 1.71
C GLY A 355 2.71 -5.63 1.13
N GLY A 356 2.68 -6.34 0.00
CA GLY A 356 3.86 -6.74 -0.75
C GLY A 356 4.67 -5.54 -1.23
N PHE A 357 4.01 -4.53 -1.80
CA PHE A 357 4.65 -3.28 -2.22
C PHE A 357 5.34 -2.56 -1.06
N LEU A 358 4.64 -2.38 0.06
CA LEU A 358 5.14 -1.72 1.26
C LEU A 358 6.35 -2.46 1.85
N SER A 359 6.36 -3.80 1.80
CA SER A 359 7.48 -4.61 2.32
C SER A 359 8.81 -4.28 1.65
N GLN A 360 8.80 -3.96 0.35
CA GLN A 360 10.03 -3.60 -0.38
C GLN A 360 10.30 -2.10 -0.29
N LEU A 361 9.25 -1.29 -0.26
CA LEU A 361 9.37 0.16 -0.15
C LEU A 361 10.10 0.57 1.14
N VAL A 362 9.75 -0.03 2.28
CA VAL A 362 10.39 0.31 3.57
C VAL A 362 11.86 -0.11 3.65
N GLN A 363 12.29 -1.00 2.74
CA GLN A 363 13.68 -1.42 2.57
C GLN A 363 14.44 -0.57 1.54
N GLY A 364 13.80 0.45 0.95
CA GLY A 364 14.42 1.33 -0.05
C GLY A 364 14.65 0.67 -1.40
N LYS A 365 13.87 -0.36 -1.75
CA LYS A 365 13.95 -1.04 -3.05
C LYS A 365 13.36 -0.18 -4.16
N SER A 366 13.60 -0.57 -5.41
CA SER A 366 13.06 0.12 -6.57
C SER A 366 11.54 -0.04 -6.66
N ILE A 367 10.85 0.90 -7.34
CA ILE A 367 9.40 0.79 -7.57
C ILE A 367 9.04 -0.49 -8.34
N GLU A 368 9.90 -0.93 -9.27
CA GLU A 368 9.72 -2.20 -9.97
C GLU A 368 9.74 -3.39 -9.01
N ASP A 369 10.67 -3.44 -8.06
CA ASP A 369 10.74 -4.51 -7.05
C ASP A 369 9.54 -4.45 -6.10
N CYS A 370 9.06 -3.24 -5.77
CA CYS A 370 7.84 -3.06 -4.98
C CYS A 370 6.62 -3.62 -5.71
N VAL A 371 6.46 -3.33 -7.01
CA VAL A 371 5.36 -3.88 -7.82
C VAL A 371 5.47 -5.40 -7.93
N LYS A 372 6.67 -5.96 -8.16
CA LYS A 372 6.90 -7.41 -8.20
C LYS A 372 6.48 -8.09 -6.90
N ALA A 373 6.85 -7.52 -5.75
CA ALA A 373 6.47 -8.04 -4.45
C ALA A 373 4.96 -7.95 -4.19
N GLY A 374 4.33 -6.85 -4.63
CA GLY A 374 2.88 -6.72 -4.58
C GLY A 374 2.18 -7.79 -5.43
N CYS A 375 2.60 -7.97 -6.67
CA CYS A 375 2.07 -9.02 -7.56
C CYS A 375 2.28 -10.42 -6.98
N TYR A 376 3.44 -10.69 -6.37
CA TYR A 376 3.71 -11.95 -5.68
C TYR A 376 2.75 -12.18 -4.52
N ALA A 377 2.64 -11.21 -3.60
CA ALA A 377 1.79 -11.35 -2.41
C ALA A 377 0.32 -11.53 -2.79
N ALA A 378 -0.17 -10.76 -3.76
CA ALA A 378 -1.51 -10.94 -4.32
C ALA A 378 -1.68 -12.33 -4.93
N ASN A 379 -0.73 -12.81 -5.74
CA ASN A 379 -0.79 -14.14 -6.35
C ASN A 379 -0.85 -15.27 -5.30
N VAL A 380 -0.13 -15.14 -4.18
CA VAL A 380 -0.20 -16.12 -3.08
C VAL A 380 -1.57 -16.10 -2.40
N ILE A 381 -2.07 -14.91 -2.07
CA ILE A 381 -3.30 -14.74 -1.29
C ILE A 381 -4.52 -15.19 -2.08
N ILE A 382 -4.57 -14.95 -3.40
CA ILE A 382 -5.73 -15.35 -4.19
C ILE A 382 -5.89 -16.87 -4.37
N GLN A 383 -4.90 -17.65 -3.92
CA GLN A 383 -4.92 -19.11 -3.88
C GLN A 383 -5.38 -19.67 -2.52
N GLN A 384 -5.77 -18.81 -1.58
CA GLN A 384 -6.20 -19.17 -0.23
C GLN A 384 -7.57 -18.54 0.06
N SER A 385 -8.27 -18.96 1.12
CA SER A 385 -9.47 -18.24 1.58
C SER A 385 -9.09 -17.06 2.48
N GLY A 386 -9.60 -15.88 2.17
CA GLY A 386 -9.32 -14.62 2.84
C GLY A 386 -7.86 -14.18 2.71
N CYS A 387 -7.48 -13.18 3.51
CA CYS A 387 -6.09 -12.70 3.57
C CYS A 387 -5.24 -13.62 4.46
N THR A 388 -4.97 -14.82 3.94
CA THR A 388 -4.16 -15.87 4.59
C THR A 388 -2.97 -16.25 3.71
N TYR A 389 -1.88 -16.72 4.33
CA TYR A 389 -0.60 -16.95 3.67
C TYR A 389 0.21 -18.01 4.43
N PRO A 390 1.18 -18.69 3.77
CA PRO A 390 2.07 -19.63 4.44
C PRO A 390 2.98 -18.93 5.46
N GLU A 391 3.61 -19.70 6.35
CA GLU A 391 4.48 -19.15 7.42
C GLU A 391 5.57 -18.20 6.87
N LYS A 392 6.14 -18.52 5.70
CA LYS A 392 7.21 -17.75 5.07
C LYS A 392 6.89 -17.44 3.60
N PRO A 393 7.23 -16.23 3.13
CA PRO A 393 7.19 -15.92 1.70
C PRO A 393 8.33 -16.65 0.96
N ASP A 394 8.05 -17.06 -0.26
CA ASP A 394 8.99 -17.51 -1.27
C ASP A 394 9.15 -16.42 -2.35
N PHE A 395 9.67 -15.27 -1.92
CA PHE A 395 9.93 -14.11 -2.78
C PHE A 395 11.41 -13.73 -2.66
N ASN A 396 12.11 -13.64 -3.80
CA ASN A 396 13.54 -13.38 -3.89
C ASN A 396 13.87 -12.11 -4.66
#